data_AF-A0A858BQ06-F1
#
_entry.id   AF-A0A858BQ06-F1
#
_cell.length_a   1.000
_cell.length_b   1.000
_cell.length_c   1.000
_cell.angle_alpha   90.00
_cell.angle_beta   90.00
_cell.angle_gamma   90.00
#
_symmetry.space_group_name_H-M   'P 1'
#
loop_
_entity.id
_entity.type
_entity.pdbx_description
1 polymer ?
#
loop_
_entity_poly.entity_id
_entity_poly.type
_entity_poly.pdbx_seq_one_letter_code
_entity_poly.pdbx_strand_id
1 'polypeptide(L)' 'MKKYVCTVCGYEYDGDTPFAELPEDYECPVCGVGKDLFEEQDA' A
#
# COMPACT_ATOMS: atom_id res chain seq x y z
N MET A 1 -13.64 1.03 6.20
CA MET A 1 -12.85 1.97 5.34
C MET A 1 -11.77 1.15 4.67
N LYS A 2 -11.56 1.29 3.36
CA LYS A 2 -10.58 0.46 2.63
C LYS A 2 -9.16 0.85 3.05
N LYS A 3 -8.45 -0.03 3.74
CA LYS A 3 -7.03 0.16 4.08
C LYS A 3 -6.18 -0.70 3.16
N TYR A 4 -5.01 -0.23 2.77
CA TYR A 4 -4.06 -1.05 2.01
C TYR A 4 -2.88 -1.39 2.89
N VAL A 5 -2.59 -2.68 3.05
CA VAL A 5 -1.54 -3.16 3.93
C VAL A 5 -0.52 -3.94 3.12
N CYS A 6 0.76 -3.57 3.27
CA CYS A 6 1.86 -4.31 2.69
C CYS A 6 1.94 -5.70 3.33
N THR A 7 1.78 -6.76 2.52
CA THR A 7 1.79 -8.15 2.99
C THR A 7 3.19 -8.63 3.42
N VAL A 8 4.24 -7.90 3.04
CA VAL A 8 5.64 -8.25 3.35
C VAL A 8 6.07 -7.73 4.72
N CYS A 9 5.78 -6.46 5.01
CA CYS A 9 6.28 -5.80 6.23
C CYS A 9 5.17 -5.32 7.18
N GLY A 10 3.90 -5.37 6.76
CA GLY A 10 2.76 -4.92 7.56
C GLY A 10 2.53 -3.40 7.54
N TYR A 11 3.22 -2.64 6.70
CA TYR A 11 2.98 -1.20 6.56
C TYR A 11 1.54 -0.92 6.08
N GLU A 12 0.80 -0.14 6.86
CA GLU A 12 -0.52 0.39 6.48
C GLU A 12 -0.33 1.68 5.68
N TYR A 13 -0.86 1.73 4.46
CA TYR A 13 -0.86 2.93 3.65
C TYR A 13 -1.75 4.02 4.28
N ASP A 14 -1.14 5.16 4.57
CA ASP A 14 -1.73 6.30 5.26
C ASP A 14 -1.70 7.60 4.45
N GLY A 15 -1.42 7.52 3.14
CA GLY A 15 -1.33 8.69 2.27
C GLY A 15 -2.69 9.31 1.94
N ASP A 16 -2.67 10.61 1.62
CA ASP A 16 -3.86 11.38 1.22
C ASP A 16 -4.41 10.98 -0.17
N THR A 17 -3.60 10.34 -1.00
CA THR A 17 -3.97 9.91 -2.35
C THR A 17 -4.64 8.53 -2.31
N PRO A 18 -5.72 8.28 -3.05
CA PRO A 18 -6.26 6.93 -3.18
C PRO A 18 -5.18 5.95 -3.65
N PHE A 19 -5.04 4.80 -2.98
CA PHE A 19 -4.02 3.80 -3.33
C PHE A 19 -4.09 3.36 -4.81
N ALA A 20 -5.30 3.32 -5.38
CA ALA A 20 -5.53 3.01 -6.80
C ALA A 20 -4.94 4.07 -7.75
N GLU A 21 -4.79 5.33 -7.32
CA GLU A 21 -4.24 6.44 -8.11
C GLU A 21 -2.73 6.60 -7.93
N LEU A 22 -2.11 5.87 -7.00
CA LEU A 22 -0.66 5.92 -6.85
C LEU A 22 0.05 5.48 -8.14
N PRO A 23 1.19 6.07 -8.47
CA PRO A 23 2.02 5.67 -9.60
C PRO A 23 2.37 4.17 -9.60
N GLU A 24 2.63 3.59 -10.77
CA GLU A 24 3.03 2.18 -10.90
C GLU A 24 4.40 1.88 -10.26
N ASP A 25 5.26 2.89 -10.16
CA ASP A 25 6.58 2.85 -9.53
C ASP A 25 6.53 3.16 -8.02
N TYR A 26 5.34 3.24 -7.42
CA TYR A 26 5.25 3.34 -5.97
C TYR A 26 5.82 2.08 -5.31
N GLU A 27 6.74 2.33 -4.38
CA GLU A 27 7.36 1.31 -3.54
C GLU A 27 6.98 1.54 -2.08
N CYS A 28 6.80 0.45 -1.33
CA CYS A 28 6.57 0.50 0.10
C CYS A 28 7.72 1.25 0.78
N PRO A 29 7.46 2.32 1.56
CA PRO A 29 8.51 3.13 2.17
C PRO A 29 9.31 2.38 3.26
N VAL A 30 8.79 1.24 3.71
CA VAL A 30 9.43 0.42 4.76
C VAL A 30 10.35 -0.65 4.17
N CYS A 31 9.94 -1.32 3.08
CA CYS A 31 10.66 -2.48 2.55
C CYS A 31 11.00 -2.42 1.05
N GLY A 32 10.56 -1.39 0.32
CA GLY A 32 10.91 -1.15 -1.08
C GLY A 32 10.22 -2.07 -2.08
N VAL A 33 9.20 -2.83 -1.69
CA VAL A 33 8.43 -3.66 -2.62
C VAL A 33 7.33 -2.88 -3.33
N GLY A 34 6.93 -3.30 -4.51
CA GLY A 34 5.91 -2.61 -5.31
C GLY A 34 4.50 -2.67 -4.72
N LYS A 35 3.60 -1.91 -5.36
CA LYS A 35 2.14 -1.88 -5.05
C LYS A 35 1.46 -3.25 -5.16
N ASP A 36 2.02 -4.14 -5.96
CA ASP A 36 1.51 -5.50 -6.17
C ASP A 36 1.51 -6.35 -4.90
N LEU A 37 2.34 -5.99 -3.91
CA LEU A 37 2.39 -6.67 -2.61
C LEU A 37 1.53 -6.01 -1.52
N PHE A 38 0.66 -5.07 -1.87
CA PHE A 38 -0.34 -4.51 -0.97
C PHE A 38 -1.70 -5.19 -1.17
N GLU A 39 -2.36 -5.51 -0.06
CA GLU A 39 -3.72 -6.05 -0.07
C GLU A 39 -4.69 -5.07 0.58
N GLU A 40 -5.89 -4.98 -0.01
CA GLU A 40 -7.00 -4.25 0.58
C GLU A 40 -7.55 -5.04 1.78
N GLN A 41 -7.61 -4.38 2.94
CA GLN A 41 -8.20 -4.91 4.16
C GLN A 41 -9.49 -4.15 4.44
N ASP A 42 -10.59 -4.89 4.50
CA ASP A 42 -11.87 -4.38 5.00
C ASP A 42 -11.80 -4.31 6.54
N ALA A 43 -11.68 -3.10 7.07
CA ALA A 43 -11.87 -2.80 8.49
C ALA A 43 -13.17 -2.01 8.72
#